data_AF-A0A5B0MWT1-F1
#
_entry.id   AF-A0A5B0MWT1-F1
#
_cell.length_a   1.000
_cell.length_b   1.000
_cell.length_c   1.000
_cell.angle_alpha   90.00
_cell.angle_beta   90.00
_cell.angle_gamma   90.00
#
_symmetry.space_group_name_H-M   'P 1'
#
loop_
_entity.id
_entity.type
_entity.pdbx_description
1 polymer ?
#
loop_
_entity_poly.entity_id
_entity_poly.type
_entity_poly.pdbx_seq_one_letter_code
_entity_poly.pdbx_strand_id
1 'polypeptide(L)'
;MEAYCFQAFADALEVIPTTLAENAGLPNPVAVITELRSRHAAGERTAGINVRKGLISNMLEENVLQPLLVSTTAITLATETVGLLLRIDDYHPTR
;
A
#
# COMPACT_ATOMS: atom_id res chain seq x y z
N MET A 1 -4.42 17.81 15.06
CA MET A 1 -5.49 16.84 14.73
C MET A 1 -5.25 16.24 13.34
N GLU A 2 -4.93 17.05 12.33
CA GLU A 2 -4.66 16.56 10.96
C GLU A 2 -3.44 15.64 10.82
N ALA A 3 -2.35 15.89 11.55
CA ALA A 3 -1.15 15.05 11.53
C ALA A 3 -1.41 13.57 11.85
N TYR A 4 -2.35 13.29 12.75
CA TYR A 4 -2.75 11.92 13.09
C TYR A 4 -3.46 11.23 11.92
N CYS A 5 -4.34 11.96 11.21
CA CYS A 5 -5.02 11.44 10.03
C CYS A 5 -4.04 11.15 8.89
N PHE A 6 -3.05 12.02 8.68
CA PHE A 6 -2.00 11.80 7.68
C PHE A 6 -1.16 10.57 8.00
N GLN A 7 -0.78 10.38 9.26
CA GLN A 7 -0.05 9.19 9.69
C GLN A 7 -0.89 7.92 9.47
N ALA A 8 -2.15 7.92 9.92
CA ALA A 8 -3.04 6.77 9.75
C ALA A 8 -3.29 6.44 8.26
N PHE A 9 -3.41 7.45 7.41
CA PHE A 9 -3.55 7.25 5.97
C PHE A 9 -2.27 6.66 5.35
N ALA A 10 -1.09 7.13 5.76
CA ALA A 10 0.19 6.57 5.32
C ALA A 10 0.34 5.10 5.75
N ASP A 11 0.01 4.78 7.00
CA ASP A 11 0.04 3.42 7.53
C ASP A 11 -0.96 2.51 6.78
N ALA A 12 -2.13 3.03 6.39
CA ALA A 12 -3.13 2.28 5.62
C ALA A 12 -2.62 1.83 4.23
N LEU A 13 -1.72 2.59 3.59
CA LEU A 13 -1.14 2.21 2.28
C LEU A 13 -0.28 0.94 2.37
N GLU A 14 0.21 0.58 3.55
CA GLU A 14 1.00 -0.64 3.77
C GLU A 14 0.18 -1.92 3.66
N VAL A 15 -1.14 -1.83 3.56
CA VAL A 15 -2.00 -2.99 3.29
C VAL A 15 -1.61 -3.66 1.96
N ILE A 16 -1.18 -2.89 0.95
CA ILE A 16 -0.82 -3.42 -0.37
C ILE A 16 0.41 -4.35 -0.28
N PRO A 17 1.58 -3.89 0.22
CA PRO A 17 2.74 -4.78 0.35
C PRO A 17 2.50 -5.90 1.37
N THR A 18 1.72 -5.68 2.43
CA THR A 18 1.37 -6.73 3.40
C THR A 18 0.59 -7.85 2.73
N THR A 19 -0.45 -7.50 1.98
CA THR A 19 -1.29 -8.48 1.24
C THR A 19 -0.47 -9.22 0.18
N LEU A 20 0.48 -8.55 -0.48
CA LEU A 20 1.40 -9.20 -1.43
C LEU A 20 2.32 -10.21 -0.74
N ALA A 21 2.87 -9.88 0.43
CA ALA A 21 3.72 -10.78 1.20
C ALA A 21 2.94 -12.02 1.67
N GLU A 22 1.71 -11.83 2.15
CA GLU A 22 0.81 -12.92 2.56
C GLU A 22 0.47 -13.85 1.40
N ASN A 23 0.06 -13.29 0.26
CA ASN A 23 -0.29 -14.07 -0.94
C ASN A 23 0.92 -14.80 -1.55
N ALA A 24 2.12 -14.28 -1.36
CA ALA A 24 3.36 -14.93 -1.78
C ALA A 24 3.79 -16.07 -0.83
N GLY A 25 3.07 -16.30 0.28
CA GLY A 25 3.39 -17.35 1.24
C GLY A 25 4.68 -17.07 2.02
N LEU A 26 5.05 -15.80 2.19
CA LEU A 26 6.26 -15.44 2.93
C LEU A 26 6.10 -15.81 4.41
N PRO A 27 7.10 -16.47 5.03
CA PRO A 27 6.98 -17.02 6.38
C PRO A 27 6.82 -15.94 7.46
N ASN A 28 7.17 -14.68 7.18
CA ASN A 28 6.97 -13.56 8.11
C ASN A 28 6.71 -12.24 7.35
N PRO A 29 5.43 -11.90 7.07
CA PRO A 29 5.07 -10.63 6.42
C PRO A 29 5.54 -9.40 7.20
N VAL A 30 5.49 -9.43 8.54
CA VAL A 30 5.89 -8.29 9.39
C VAL A 30 7.39 -7.98 9.23
N ALA A 31 8.23 -9.01 9.18
CA ALA A 31 9.66 -8.83 8.95
C ALA A 31 9.95 -8.25 7.56
N VAL A 32 9.20 -8.67 6.54
CA VAL A 32 9.32 -8.13 5.16
C VAL A 32 8.95 -6.65 5.12
N ILE A 33 7.85 -6.24 5.76
CA ILE A 33 7.46 -4.83 5.78
C ILE A 33 8.47 -3.98 6.56
N THR A 34 9.02 -4.51 7.66
CA THR A 34 10.05 -3.84 8.45
C THR A 34 11.33 -3.61 7.64
N GLU A 35 11.78 -4.63 6.90
CA GLU A 35 12.94 -4.52 6.00
C GLU A 35 12.65 -3.53 4.85
N LEU A 36 11.43 -3.54 4.30
CA LEU A 36 11.02 -2.61 3.24
C LEU A 36 11.10 -1.16 3.72
N ARG A 37 10.58 -0.88 4.92
CA ARG A 37 10.66 0.44 5.57
C ARG A 37 12.11 0.86 5.79
N SER A 38 12.96 -0.05 6.29
CA SER A 38 14.37 0.22 6.53
C SER A 38 15.09 0.67 5.25
N ARG A 39 14.88 -0.04 4.14
CA ARG A 39 15.49 0.30 2.83
C ARG A 39 14.97 1.61 2.27
N HIS A 40 13.65 1.84 2.34
CA HIS A 40 13.06 3.11 1.90
C HIS A 40 13.56 4.29 2.73
N ALA A 41 13.72 4.11 4.05
CA ALA A 41 14.31 5.11 4.94
C ALA A 41 15.80 5.37 4.64
N ALA A 42 16.54 4.37 4.16
CA ALA A 42 17.91 4.51 3.67
C ALA A 42 18.00 5.20 2.29
N GLY A 43 16.87 5.51 1.65
CA GLY A 43 16.80 6.24 0.37
C GLY A 43 16.55 5.36 -0.85
N GLU A 44 16.40 4.04 -0.69
CA GLU A 44 16.10 3.12 -1.80
C GLU A 44 14.63 3.22 -2.24
N ARG A 45 14.32 4.12 -3.18
CA ARG A 45 12.94 4.35 -3.65
C ARG A 45 12.35 3.20 -4.48
N THR A 46 13.19 2.29 -4.96
CA THR A 46 12.80 1.23 -5.91
C THR A 46 12.77 -0.15 -5.28
N ALA A 47 13.03 -0.25 -3.97
CA ALA A 47 12.90 -1.50 -3.25
C ALA A 47 11.42 -1.93 -3.20
N GLY A 48 11.15 -3.20 -3.46
CA GLY A 48 9.81 -3.77 -3.43
C GLY A 48 9.83 -5.27 -3.19
N ILE A 49 8.65 -5.85 -3.03
CA ILE A 49 8.49 -7.28 -2.71
C ILE A 49 8.61 -8.10 -4.00
N ASN A 50 9.66 -8.90 -4.10
CA ASN A 50 9.81 -9.87 -5.18
C ASN A 50 9.15 -11.19 -4.79
N VAL A 51 7.93 -11.41 -5.26
CA VAL A 51 7.15 -12.63 -4.99
C VAL A 51 7.79 -13.91 -5.54
N ARG A 52 8.64 -13.81 -6.56
CA ARG A 52 9.29 -14.98 -7.18
C ARG A 52 10.47 -15.48 -6.36
N LYS A 53 11.24 -14.56 -5.79
CA LYS A 53 12.42 -14.85 -4.97
C LYS A 53 12.09 -14.93 -3.48
N GLY A 54 10.93 -14.38 -3.10
CA GLY A 54 10.48 -14.27 -1.72
C GLY A 54 11.30 -13.28 -0.88
N LEU A 55 11.90 -12.27 -1.51
CA LEU A 55 12.84 -11.33 -0.92
C LEU A 55 12.51 -9.90 -1.35
N ILE A 56 13.12 -8.91 -0.69
CA ILE A 56 13.10 -7.52 -1.18
C ILE A 56 14.18 -7.34 -2.23
N SER A 57 13.81 -6.75 -3.36
CA SER A 57 14.71 -6.51 -4.49
C SER A 57 14.42 -5.17 -5.13
N ASN A 58 15.33 -4.70 -5.99
CA ASN A 58 15.11 -3.51 -6.81
C ASN A 58 14.11 -3.84 -7.93
N MET A 59 12.91 -3.28 -7.87
CA MET A 59 11.84 -3.58 -8.84
C MET A 59 12.15 -3.10 -10.25
N LEU A 60 13.00 -2.07 -10.40
CA LEU A 60 13.45 -1.62 -11.72
C LEU A 60 14.34 -2.68 -12.39
N GLU A 61 15.28 -3.26 -11.65
CA GLU A 61 16.19 -4.30 -12.16
C GLU A 61 15.44 -5.60 -12.47
N GLU A 62 14.38 -5.90 -11.70
CA GLU A 62 13.50 -7.04 -11.92
C GLU A 62 12.48 -6.82 -13.07
N ASN A 63 12.50 -5.65 -13.74
CA ASN A 63 11.53 -5.25 -14.76
C ASN A 63 10.06 -5.32 -14.30
N VAL A 64 9.81 -5.08 -13.01
CA VAL A 64 8.46 -5.01 -12.44
C VAL A 64 8.06 -3.54 -12.35
N LEU A 65 7.36 -3.06 -13.37
CA LEU A 65 6.96 -1.66 -13.52
C LEU A 65 5.45 -1.53 -13.57
N GLN A 66 4.94 -0.41 -13.06
CA GLN A 66 3.56 0.00 -13.25
C GLN A 66 3.50 1.43 -13.80
N PRO A 67 2.55 1.75 -14.70
CA PRO A 67 2.34 3.11 -15.16
C PRO A 67 1.92 4.03 -14.01
N LEU A 68 2.43 5.27 -14.00
CA LEU A 68 2.07 6.29 -13.01
C LEU A 68 0.54 6.48 -12.89
N LEU A 69 -0.15 6.44 -14.04
CA LEU A 69 -1.60 6.62 -14.09
C LEU A 69 -2.34 5.61 -13.21
N VAL A 70 -1.85 4.36 -13.11
CA VAL A 70 -2.51 3.30 -12.32
C VAL A 70 -2.52 3.67 -10.85
N SER A 71 -1.36 3.98 -10.27
CA SER A 71 -1.26 4.30 -8.84
C SER A 71 -1.97 5.61 -8.49
N THR A 72 -1.82 6.65 -9.32
CA THR A 72 -2.49 7.93 -9.08
C THR A 72 -4.01 7.76 -9.09
N THR A 73 -4.56 7.06 -10.10
CA THR A 73 -6.00 6.87 -10.22
C THR A 73 -6.55 6.01 -9.08
N ALA A 74 -5.83 4.94 -8.70
CA ALA A 74 -6.24 4.07 -7.61
C ALA A 74 -6.35 4.82 -6.28
N ILE A 75 -5.36 5.66 -5.95
CA ILE A 75 -5.38 6.46 -4.71
C ILE A 75 -6.51 7.50 -4.75
N THR A 76 -6.69 8.21 -5.88
CA THR A 76 -7.75 9.20 -6.03
C THR A 76 -9.13 8.57 -5.84
N LEU A 77 -9.43 7.49 -6.57
CA LEU A 77 -10.74 6.84 -6.51
C LEU A 77 -11.04 6.24 -5.14
N ALA A 78 -10.05 5.60 -4.49
CA ALA A 78 -10.22 5.07 -3.14
C ALA A 78 -10.51 6.19 -2.14
N THR A 79 -9.78 7.30 -2.23
CA THR A 79 -9.94 8.46 -1.34
C THR A 79 -11.30 9.13 -1.54
N GLU A 80 -11.72 9.35 -2.78
CA GLU A 80 -13.04 9.93 -3.11
C GLU A 80 -14.16 9.03 -2.61
N THR A 81 -14.05 7.71 -2.83
CA THR A 81 -15.08 6.75 -2.40
C THR A 81 -15.23 6.75 -0.89
N VAL A 82 -14.12 6.69 -0.13
CA VAL A 82 -14.18 6.77 1.34
C VAL A 82 -14.70 8.14 1.80
N GLY A 83 -14.34 9.22 1.11
CA GLY A 83 -14.89 10.56 1.37
C GLY A 83 -16.41 10.64 1.17
N LEU A 84 -16.96 9.93 0.19
CA LEU A 84 -18.41 9.80 0.01
C LEU A 84 -19.05 8.98 1.12
N LEU A 85 -18.44 7.86 1.50
CA LEU A 85 -18.94 7.00 2.59
C LEU A 85 -18.96 7.72 3.94
N LEU A 86 -17.91 8.46 4.29
CA LEU A 86 -17.81 9.21 5.54
C LEU A 86 -18.80 10.38 5.64
N ARG A 87 -19.41 10.81 4.52
CA ARG A 87 -20.43 11.85 4.49
C ARG A 87 -21.84 11.33 4.76
N ILE A 88 -22.06 10.00 4.72
CA ILE A 88 -23.34 9.40 5.04
C ILE A 88 -23.51 9.42 6.55
N ASP A 89 -24.53 10.12 7.04
CA ASP A 89 -24.87 10.23 8.45
C ASP A 89 -25.90 9.18 8.89
N ASP A 90 -26.87 8.86 8.03
CA ASP A 90 -27.87 7.82 8.25
C ASP A 90 -28.24 7.07 6.95
N TYR A 91 -28.75 5.85 7.08
CA TYR A 91 -29.19 5.01 5.97
C TYR A 91 -30.65 4.56 6.16
N HIS A 92 -31.52 4.98 5.25
CA HIS A 92 -32.91 4.53 5.19
C HIS A 92 -33.12 3.61 3.98
N PRO A 93 -33.38 2.30 4.19
CA PRO A 93 -33.67 1.39 3.09
C PRO A 93 -35.02 1.76 2.46
N THR A 94 -35.00 2.09 1.16
CA THR A 94 -36.21 2.27 0.35
C THR A 94 -36.71 0.92 -0.16
N ARG A 95 -38.05 0.72 -0.17
CA ARG A 95 -38.71 -0.48 -0.69
C ARG A 95 -38.59 -0.61 -2.20
#